data_AF-A0A510I6A5-F1
#
_entry.id   AF-A0A510I6A5-F1
#
_cell.length_a   1.000
_cell.length_b   1.000
_cell.length_c   1.000
_cell.angle_alpha   90.00
_cell.angle_beta   90.00
_cell.angle_gamma   90.00
#
_symmetry.space_group_name_H-M   'P 1'
#
loop_
_entity.id
_entity.type
_entity.pdbx_description
1 polymer ?
#
loop_
_entity_poly.entity_id
_entity_poly.type
_entity_poly.pdbx_seq_one_letter_code
_entity_poly.pdbx_strand_id
1 'polypeptide(L)'
;MTVEEVFMWGVIGGLLPEALALYKLRHAKKGEKPDWLRSGFYWVVTLVMVVLGGLTALVYQKVGVNINELAALHLGAATPLIIASLEKKKPQVS
;
A
#
# COMPACT_ATOMS: atom_id res chain seq x y z
N MET A 1 -8.24 10.07 17.70
CA MET A 1 -6.93 9.99 17.05
C MET A 1 -6.49 11.35 16.53
N THR A 2 -5.24 11.71 16.77
CA THR A 2 -4.60 12.87 16.12
C THR A 2 -4.37 12.60 14.64
N VAL A 3 -4.13 13.65 13.86
CA VAL A 3 -3.80 13.56 12.42
C VAL A 3 -2.55 12.68 12.22
N GLU A 4 -1.56 12.83 13.10
CA GLU A 4 -0.31 12.06 13.06
C GLU A 4 -0.55 10.56 13.26
N GLU A 5 -1.40 10.20 14.23
CA GLU A 5 -1.76 8.80 14.47
C GLU A 5 -2.46 8.17 13.25
N VAL A 6 -3.44 8.88 12.67
CA VAL A 6 -4.15 8.37 11.48
C VAL A 6 -3.20 8.17 10.31
N PHE A 7 -2.29 9.11 10.09
CA PHE A 7 -1.27 9.00 9.06
C PHE A 7 -0.35 7.79 9.32
N MET A 8 0.17 7.64 10.54
CA MET A 8 1.03 6.52 10.89
C MET A 8 0.34 5.17 10.71
N TRP A 9 -0.90 5.02 11.19
CA TRP A 9 -1.66 3.78 11.03
C TRP A 9 -1.97 3.49 9.55
N GLY A 10 -2.28 4.52 8.75
CA GLY A 10 -2.47 4.36 7.31
C GLY A 10 -1.18 3.99 6.56
N VAL A 11 -0.03 4.54 6.95
CA VAL A 11 1.29 4.17 6.42
C VAL A 11 1.64 2.73 6.77
N ILE A 12 1.46 2.33 8.04
CA ILE A 12 1.66 0.95 8.49
C ILE A 12 0.75 0.01 7.70
N GLY A 13 -0.51 0.41 7.48
CA GLY A 13 -1.45 -0.32 6.65
C GLY A 13 -0.96 -0.49 5.22
N GLY A 14 -0.51 0.59 4.58
CA GLY A 14 0.03 0.59 3.22
C GLY A 14 1.30 -0.27 3.05
N LEU A 15 2.04 -0.51 4.13
CA LEU A 15 3.22 -1.37 4.15
C LEU A 15 2.88 -2.87 4.18
N LEU A 16 1.69 -3.26 4.64
CA LEU A 16 1.28 -4.66 4.75
C LEU A 16 1.22 -5.40 3.39
N PRO A 17 0.63 -4.84 2.32
CA PRO A 17 0.63 -5.47 0.99
C PRO A 17 2.03 -5.71 0.44
N GLU A 18 2.94 -4.76 0.65
CA GLU A 18 4.34 -4.88 0.25
C GLU A 18 5.06 -5.96 1.06
N ALA A 19 4.92 -5.94 2.38
CA ALA A 19 5.49 -6.95 3.27
C ALA A 19 4.98 -8.36 2.90
N LEU A 20 3.70 -8.48 2.54
CA LEU A 20 3.11 -9.73 2.06
C LEU A 20 3.67 -10.15 0.70
N ALA A 21 3.88 -9.22 -0.23
CA ALA A 21 4.50 -9.49 -1.53
C ALA A 21 5.93 -10.01 -1.36
N LEU A 22 6.73 -9.34 -0.51
CA LEU A 22 8.09 -9.77 -0.16
C LEU A 22 8.11 -11.12 0.57
N TYR A 23 7.13 -11.36 1.46
CA TYR A 23 6.98 -12.64 2.15
C TYR A 23 6.67 -13.79 1.18
N LYS A 24 5.76 -13.57 0.21
CA LYS A 24 5.49 -14.56 -0.85
C LYS A 24 6.73 -14.84 -1.69
N LEU A 25 7.52 -13.81 -1.99
CA LEU A 25 8.76 -13.95 -2.74
C LEU A 25 9.83 -14.72 -1.96
N ARG A 26 9.85 -14.62 -0.63
CA ARG A 26 10.73 -15.42 0.23
C ARG A 26 10.47 -16.93 0.09
N HIS A 27 9.23 -17.32 -0.18
CA HIS A 27 8.82 -18.72 -0.33
C HIS A 27 8.89 -19.20 -1.79
N ALA A 28 9.11 -18.29 -2.74
CA ALA A 28 9.41 -18.65 -4.13
C ALA A 28 10.78 -19.35 -4.23
N LYS A 29 10.94 -20.22 -5.24
CA LYS A 29 12.15 -21.06 -5.38
C LYS A 29 13.41 -20.20 -5.41
N LYS A 30 14.47 -20.65 -4.71
CA LYS A 30 15.82 -20.07 -4.79
C LYS A 30 16.32 -20.12 -6.24
N GLY A 31 16.10 -19.04 -6.99
CA GLY A 31 16.42 -18.93 -8.41
C GLY A 31 15.53 -17.92 -9.16
N GLU A 32 14.31 -17.69 -8.67
CA GLU A 32 13.33 -16.78 -9.28
C GLU A 32 13.30 -15.40 -8.59
N LYS A 33 14.39 -15.00 -7.93
CA LYS A 33 14.47 -13.64 -7.36
C LYS A 33 14.61 -12.65 -8.51
N PRO A 34 13.61 -11.81 -8.79
CA PRO A 34 13.66 -10.96 -9.96
C PRO A 34 14.65 -9.82 -9.75
N ASP A 35 15.38 -9.45 -10.79
CA ASP A 35 16.38 -8.37 -10.72
C ASP A 35 15.75 -7.01 -10.35
N TRP A 36 14.46 -6.81 -10.64
CA TRP A 36 13.72 -5.61 -10.27
C TRP A 36 13.64 -5.37 -8.76
N LEU A 37 13.83 -6.40 -7.93
CA LEU A 37 13.86 -6.26 -6.46
C LEU A 37 15.05 -5.42 -5.97
N ARG A 38 16.13 -5.34 -6.77
CA ARG A 38 17.32 -4.52 -6.50
C ARG A 38 17.20 -3.12 -7.11
N SER A 39 16.18 -2.86 -7.91
CA SER A 39 16.00 -1.58 -8.58
C SER A 39 15.58 -0.52 -7.56
N GLY A 40 16.32 0.58 -7.47
CA GLY A 40 15.93 1.73 -6.64
C GLY A 40 14.57 2.30 -7.05
N PHE A 41 14.22 2.24 -8.33
CA PHE A 41 12.92 2.68 -8.84
C PHE A 41 11.76 1.90 -8.21
N TYR A 42 11.92 0.58 -8.02
CA TYR A 42 10.92 -0.25 -7.37
C TYR A 42 10.64 0.24 -5.95
N TRP A 43 11.69 0.44 -5.15
CA TRP A 43 11.55 0.89 -3.76
C TRP A 43 11.00 2.31 -3.65
N VAL A 44 11.30 3.20 -4.60
CA VAL A 44 10.70 4.55 -4.65
C VAL A 44 9.20 4.44 -4.90
N VAL A 45 8.77 3.63 -5.88
CA VAL A 45 7.34 3.43 -6.17
C VAL A 45 6.63 2.77 -4.99
N THR A 46 7.24 1.77 -4.35
CA THR A 46 6.74 1.15 -3.13
C THR A 46 6.53 2.19 -2.02
N LEU A 47 7.52 3.06 -1.78
CA LEU A 47 7.41 4.09 -0.76
C LEU A 47 6.29 5.10 -1.07
N VAL A 48 6.13 5.48 -2.33
CA VAL A 48 5.01 6.33 -2.77
C VAL A 48 3.66 5.65 -2.48
N MET A 49 3.52 4.35 -2.80
CA MET A 49 2.28 3.60 -2.53
C MET A 49 1.96 3.49 -1.04
N VAL A 50 2.98 3.29 -0.20
CA VAL A 50 2.84 3.26 1.26
C VAL A 50 2.38 4.63 1.79
N VAL A 51 2.99 5.71 1.32
CA VAL A 51 2.60 7.08 1.70
C VAL A 51 1.18 7.42 1.23
N LEU A 52 0.78 6.95 0.04
CA LEU A 52 -0.59 7.10 -0.45
C LEU A 52 -1.62 6.42 0.46
N GLY A 53 -1.28 5.28 1.09
CA GLY A 53 -2.14 4.65 2.10
C GLY A 53 -2.40 5.56 3.31
N GLY A 54 -1.34 6.17 3.83
CA GLY A 54 -1.43 7.17 4.91
C GLY A 54 -2.22 8.42 4.53
N LEU A 55 -1.96 8.97 3.35
CA LEU A 55 -2.69 10.13 2.82
C LEU A 55 -4.18 9.84 2.64
N THR A 56 -4.54 8.64 2.17
CA THR A 56 -5.95 8.26 2.00
C THR A 56 -6.66 8.21 3.35
N ALA A 57 -6.03 7.65 4.39
CA ALA A 57 -6.59 7.66 5.75
C ALA A 57 -6.83 9.08 6.28
N LEU A 58 -5.90 10.01 6.02
CA LEU A 58 -6.06 11.43 6.37
C LEU A 58 -7.21 12.11 5.63
N VAL A 59 -7.39 11.83 4.34
CA VAL A 59 -8.50 12.39 3.55
C VAL A 59 -9.83 11.94 4.14
N TYR A 60 -9.99 10.65 4.47
CA TYR A 60 -11.22 10.14 5.08
C TYR A 60 -11.51 10.81 6.42
N GLN A 61 -10.48 11.06 7.24
CA GLN A 61 -10.65 11.76 8.52
C GLN A 61 -11.10 13.21 8.28
N LYS A 62 -10.51 13.90 7.29
CA LYS A 62 -10.92 15.27 6.93
C LYS A 62 -12.35 15.36 6.41
N VAL A 63 -12.86 14.31 5.77
CA VAL A 63 -14.25 14.24 5.29
C VAL A 63 -15.25 13.98 6.44
N GLY A 64 -14.77 13.85 7.69
CA GLY A 64 -15.60 13.67 8.87
C GLY A 64 -15.95 12.22 9.16
N VAL A 65 -15.29 11.26 8.50
CA VAL A 65 -15.43 9.84 8.83
C VAL A 65 -14.73 9.59 10.16
N ASN A 66 -15.44 9.02 11.13
CA ASN A 66 -14.86 8.63 12.40
C ASN A 66 -14.06 7.33 12.20
N ILE A 67 -12.75 7.47 12.00
CA ILE A 67 -11.85 6.34 11.76
C ILE A 67 -11.18 5.95 13.08
N ASN A 68 -11.29 4.68 13.45
CA ASN A 68 -10.50 4.07 14.53
C ASN A 68 -9.15 3.55 14.00
N GLU A 69 -8.23 3.14 14.88
CA GLU A 69 -6.87 2.75 14.47
C GLU A 69 -6.90 1.57 13.48
N LEU A 70 -7.79 0.60 13.72
CA LEU A 70 -7.96 -0.57 12.88
C LEU A 70 -8.50 -0.20 11.48
N ALA A 71 -9.46 0.73 11.39
CA ALA A 71 -9.96 1.18 10.11
C ALA A 71 -8.91 1.98 9.34
N ALA A 72 -8.10 2.81 10.00
CA ALA A 72 -6.98 3.51 9.36
C ALA A 72 -5.96 2.53 8.77
N LEU A 73 -5.63 1.46 9.51
CA LEU A 73 -4.77 0.37 9.05
C LEU A 73 -5.37 -0.36 7.83
N HIS A 74 -6.64 -0.79 7.91
CA HIS A 74 -7.31 -1.48 6.80
C HIS A 74 -7.41 -0.61 5.55
N LEU A 75 -7.70 0.67 5.72
CA LEU A 75 -7.84 1.62 4.61
C LEU A 75 -6.49 1.88 3.95
N GLY A 76 -5.43 2.02 4.74
CA GLY A 76 -4.05 2.06 4.27
C GLY A 76 -3.67 0.82 3.45
N ALA A 77 -4.01 -0.38 3.94
CA ALA A 77 -3.71 -1.64 3.25
C ALA A 77 -4.54 -1.84 1.97
N ALA A 78 -5.80 -1.39 1.96
CA ALA A 78 -6.69 -1.51 0.81
C ALA A 78 -6.30 -0.55 -0.32
N THR A 79 -5.74 0.61 -0.01
CA THR A 79 -5.40 1.66 -0.99
C THR A 79 -4.52 1.15 -2.15
N PRO A 80 -3.32 0.58 -1.93
CA PRO A 80 -2.49 0.07 -3.02
C PRO A 80 -3.13 -1.12 -3.76
N LEU A 81 -3.94 -1.94 -3.08
CA LEU A 81 -4.67 -3.04 -3.71
C LEU A 81 -5.78 -2.56 -4.64
N ILE A 82 -6.47 -1.48 -4.26
CA ILE A 82 -7.48 -0.82 -5.11
C ILE A 82 -6.80 -0.23 -6.33
N ILE A 83 -5.69 0.51 -6.16
CA ILE A 83 -4.91 1.05 -7.28
C ILE A 83 -4.47 -0.06 -8.24
N ALA A 84 -3.92 -1.15 -7.72
CA ALA A 84 -3.53 -2.31 -8.52
C ALA A 84 -4.72 -2.98 -9.23
N SER A 85 -5.90 -3.00 -8.59
CA SER A 85 -7.13 -3.55 -9.19
C SER A 85 -7.69 -2.64 -10.29
N LEU A 86 -7.54 -1.32 -10.16
CA LEU A 86 -7.91 -0.35 -11.19
C LEU A 86 -6.98 -0.44 -12.41
N GLU A 87 -5.68 -0.67 -12.19
CA GLU A 87 -4.72 -0.90 -13.27
C GLU A 87 -5.08 -2.14 -14.09
N LYS A 88 -5.40 -3.26 -13.42
CA LYS A 88 -5.83 -4.51 -14.08
C LYS A 88 -7.13 -4.36 -14.86
N LYS A 89 -7.94 -3.34 -14.57
CA LYS A 89 -9.20 -3.04 -15.24
C LYS A 89 -9.07 -2.08 -16.43
N LYS A 90 -7.86 -1.60 -16.76
CA LYS A 90 -7.69 -0.83 -18.01
C LYS A 90 -8.16 -1.70 -19.18
N PRO A 91 -9.10 -1.23 -20.02
CA PRO A 91 -9.53 -1.99 -21.19
C PRO A 91 -8.31 -2.30 -22.05
N GLN A 92 -8.15 -3.56 -22.44
CA GLN A 92 -7.17 -3.94 -23.44
C GLN A 92 -7.57 -3.23 -24.74
N VAL A 93 -6.95 -2.08 -25.02
CA VAL A 93 -6.97 -1.51 -26.35
C VAL A 93 -5.97 -2.34 -27.14
N SER A 94 -6.47 -3.45 -27.70
CA SER A 94 -5.80 -4.25 -28.72
C SER A 94 -5.57 -3.42 -29.99
#